data_AF-A0A382P0Z6-F1
#
_entry.id   AF-A0A382P0Z6-F1
#
_cell.length_a   1.000
_cell.length_b   1.000
_cell.length_c   1.000
_cell.angle_alpha   90.00
_cell.angle_beta   90.00
_cell.angle_gamma   90.00
#
_symmetry.space_group_name_H-M   'P 1'
#
loop_
_entity.id
_entity.type
_entity.pdbx_description
1 polymer ?
#
loop_
_entity_poly.entity_id
_entity_poly.type
_entity_poly.pdbx_seq_one_letter_code
_entity_poly.pdbx_strand_id
1 'polypeptide(L)'
;FVYLITGRSFLLLQSISVFVGVLSVYATWLLGSEIWGQRAGRRAAWVMALFPTVVMYSALPLREVYLVCLLMFGLVWVARWVRQGRAKHAIWAFLLFGVGIFFHGSIFLVALAFLMVIASKISWQGARSFLQGRLRLTALAGLLVIAGGIIFWSMSGSGIDKLGRLSNLYDLDRWVYESQKRYYADGHQGNAVYPEWTIPETVGDLVWAVPLKITYLLFSPFPWDIKTPSHLIGLIDSLLYLGLVIVIFRNIKTIWRNEAARTVLLVILPFVFAYGIGTSNFGTSLRHRAKFVGVLIMLASFWLARLVIHRQPAQRKISTAHPNQNISTGIPNK
;
A
#
# COMPACT_ATOMS: atom_id res chain seq x y z
N PHE A 1 -18.48 -15.86 15.94
CA PHE A 1 -19.66 -14.96 16.07
C PHE A 1 -20.68 -15.20 14.96
N VAL A 2 -20.34 -15.01 13.67
CA VAL A 2 -21.29 -15.19 12.55
C VAL A 2 -22.03 -16.54 12.60
N TYR A 3 -21.31 -17.64 12.83
CA TYR A 3 -21.92 -18.97 12.95
C TYR A 3 -22.85 -19.17 14.16
N LEU A 4 -22.69 -18.37 15.22
CA LEU A 4 -23.59 -18.42 16.37
C LEU A 4 -24.97 -17.87 16.02
N ILE A 5 -25.05 -16.94 15.06
CA ILE A 5 -26.29 -16.28 14.66
C ILE A 5 -26.94 -16.97 13.46
N THR A 6 -26.12 -17.45 12.53
CA THR A 6 -26.59 -17.90 11.20
C THR A 6 -26.44 -19.39 10.95
N GLY A 7 -25.88 -20.14 11.92
CA GLY A 7 -25.43 -21.51 11.71
C GLY A 7 -24.13 -21.57 10.87
N ARG A 8 -23.61 -22.78 10.68
CA ARG A 8 -22.38 -22.98 9.88
C ARG A 8 -22.72 -22.87 8.38
N SER A 9 -22.35 -21.76 7.76
CA SER A 9 -22.48 -21.55 6.31
C SER A 9 -21.18 -21.02 5.72
N PHE A 10 -20.51 -21.84 4.91
CA PHE A 10 -19.28 -21.46 4.22
C PHE A 10 -19.55 -20.37 3.17
N LEU A 11 -20.66 -20.48 2.44
CA LEU A 11 -21.10 -19.50 1.44
C LEU A 11 -21.33 -18.12 2.07
N LEU A 12 -21.87 -18.05 3.29
CA LEU A 12 -22.02 -16.78 4.00
C LEU A 12 -20.66 -16.13 4.29
N LEU A 13 -19.66 -16.89 4.77
CA LEU A 13 -18.32 -16.34 5.00
C LEU A 13 -17.65 -15.87 3.71
N GLN A 14 -17.82 -16.61 2.61
CA GLN A 14 -17.35 -16.17 1.30
C GLN A 14 -18.04 -14.89 0.85
N SER A 15 -19.34 -14.78 1.07
CA SER A 15 -20.12 -13.59 0.70
C SER A 15 -19.65 -12.35 1.47
N ILE A 16 -19.35 -12.51 2.76
CA ILE A 16 -18.73 -11.46 3.59
C ILE A 16 -17.34 -11.10 3.05
N SER A 17 -16.49 -12.08 2.72
CA SER A 17 -15.18 -11.81 2.14
C SER A 17 -15.28 -11.05 0.81
N VAL A 18 -16.21 -11.44 -0.08
CA VAL A 18 -16.44 -10.75 -1.36
C VAL A 18 -16.87 -9.31 -1.11
N PHE A 19 -17.80 -9.09 -0.18
CA PHE A 19 -18.22 -7.74 0.21
C PHE A 19 -17.05 -6.89 0.71
N VAL A 20 -16.20 -7.44 1.58
CA VAL A 20 -14.99 -6.75 2.08
C VAL A 20 -13.97 -6.51 0.95
N GLY A 21 -13.89 -7.41 -0.04
CA GLY A 21 -13.12 -7.23 -1.26
C GLY A 21 -13.62 -6.03 -2.08
N VAL A 22 -14.93 -5.91 -2.27
CA VAL A 22 -15.56 -4.75 -2.92
C VAL A 22 -15.28 -3.45 -2.15
N LEU A 23 -15.35 -3.48 -0.81
CA LEU A 23 -14.95 -2.34 0.01
C LEU A 23 -13.48 -1.96 -0.16
N SER A 24 -12.58 -2.93 -0.40
CA SER A 24 -11.17 -2.67 -0.69
C SER A 24 -10.99 -1.96 -2.04
N VAL A 25 -11.79 -2.29 -3.04
CA VAL A 25 -11.84 -1.55 -4.32
C VAL A 25 -12.28 -0.11 -4.09
N TYR A 26 -13.34 0.09 -3.29
CA TYR A 26 -13.82 1.42 -2.93
C TYR A 26 -12.78 2.23 -2.13
N ALA A 27 -12.11 1.61 -1.16
CA ALA A 27 -11.02 2.25 -0.42
C ALA A 27 -9.84 2.65 -1.33
N THR A 28 -9.54 1.82 -2.34
CA THR A 28 -8.51 2.12 -3.35
C THR A 28 -8.91 3.30 -4.23
N TRP A 29 -10.17 3.37 -4.66
CA TRP A 29 -10.73 4.53 -5.36
C TRP A 29 -10.59 5.80 -4.52
N LEU A 30 -10.99 5.72 -3.24
CA LEU A 30 -11.00 6.85 -2.33
C LEU A 30 -9.58 7.37 -2.10
N LEU A 31 -8.63 6.48 -1.80
CA LEU A 31 -7.22 6.85 -1.59
C LEU A 31 -6.60 7.47 -2.85
N GLY A 32 -6.82 6.84 -4.02
CA GLY A 32 -6.33 7.39 -5.29
C GLY A 32 -6.96 8.75 -5.62
N SER A 33 -8.24 8.95 -5.28
CA SER A 33 -8.93 10.24 -5.47
C SER A 33 -8.41 11.33 -4.54
N GLU A 34 -8.11 10.99 -3.29
CA GLU A 34 -7.57 11.91 -2.29
C GLU A 34 -6.14 12.36 -2.65
N ILE A 35 -5.33 11.48 -3.24
CA ILE A 35 -3.92 11.77 -3.54
C ILE A 35 -3.74 12.37 -4.94
N TRP A 36 -4.43 11.82 -5.95
CA TRP A 36 -4.18 12.13 -7.37
C TRP A 36 -5.41 12.66 -8.12
N GLY A 37 -6.55 12.78 -7.44
CA GLY A 37 -7.81 13.26 -8.02
C GLY A 37 -8.69 12.15 -8.61
N GLN A 38 -9.95 12.52 -8.89
CA GLN A 38 -11.03 11.58 -9.22
C GLN A 38 -10.73 10.63 -10.39
N ARG A 39 -10.06 11.14 -11.44
CA ARG A 39 -9.72 10.32 -12.61
C ARG A 39 -8.73 9.20 -12.25
N ALA A 40 -7.71 9.51 -11.45
CA ALA A 40 -6.72 8.55 -10.99
C ALA A 40 -7.35 7.54 -10.03
N GLY A 41 -8.18 7.99 -9.08
CA GLY A 41 -8.94 7.11 -8.21
C GLY A 41 -9.81 6.11 -8.98
N ARG A 42 -10.54 6.56 -10.02
CA ARG A 42 -11.34 5.64 -10.86
C ARG A 42 -10.49 4.59 -11.58
N ARG A 43 -9.32 4.98 -12.11
CA ARG A 43 -8.39 4.02 -12.72
C ARG A 43 -7.85 3.03 -11.70
N ALA A 44 -7.50 3.50 -10.51
CA ALA A 44 -7.04 2.65 -9.41
C ALA A 44 -8.10 1.61 -9.03
N ALA A 45 -9.36 2.03 -8.93
CA ALA A 45 -10.50 1.16 -8.65
C ALA A 45 -10.66 0.06 -9.70
N TRP A 46 -10.63 0.42 -11.00
CA TRP A 46 -10.73 -0.55 -12.09
C TRP A 46 -9.59 -1.56 -12.08
N VAL A 47 -8.36 -1.11 -11.86
CA VAL A 47 -7.21 -2.04 -11.78
C VAL A 47 -7.35 -2.94 -10.57
N MET A 48 -7.76 -2.42 -9.40
CA MET A 48 -7.96 -3.23 -8.18
C MET A 48 -9.07 -4.27 -8.36
N ALA A 49 -10.18 -3.88 -8.99
CA ALA A 49 -11.34 -4.74 -9.21
C ALA A 49 -11.05 -5.93 -10.15
N LEU A 50 -10.11 -5.74 -11.09
CA LEU A 50 -9.73 -6.74 -12.09
C LEU A 50 -8.41 -7.45 -11.77
N PHE A 51 -7.77 -7.11 -10.63
CA PHE A 51 -6.47 -7.68 -10.29
C PHE A 51 -6.65 -9.16 -9.88
N PRO A 52 -6.01 -10.13 -10.57
CA PRO A 52 -6.33 -11.55 -10.42
C PRO A 52 -6.23 -12.07 -8.98
N THR A 53 -5.15 -11.75 -8.27
CA THR A 53 -4.96 -12.18 -6.88
C THR A 53 -5.96 -11.56 -5.92
N VAL A 54 -6.39 -10.31 -6.15
CA VAL A 54 -7.43 -9.67 -5.32
C VAL A 54 -8.76 -10.39 -5.49
N VAL A 55 -9.15 -10.69 -6.73
CA VAL A 55 -10.38 -11.43 -7.03
C VAL A 55 -10.35 -12.81 -6.37
N MET A 56 -9.25 -13.55 -6.55
CA MET A 56 -9.07 -14.88 -5.96
C MET A 56 -9.17 -14.87 -4.43
N TYR A 57 -8.42 -13.98 -3.76
CA TYR A 57 -8.43 -13.95 -2.29
C TYR A 57 -9.75 -13.40 -1.72
N SER A 58 -10.47 -12.56 -2.46
CA SER A 58 -11.79 -12.06 -2.05
C SER A 58 -12.87 -13.15 -2.06
N ALA A 59 -12.73 -14.18 -2.91
CA ALA A 59 -13.66 -15.31 -2.97
C ALA A 59 -13.43 -16.36 -1.86
N LEU A 60 -12.33 -16.24 -1.09
CA LEU A 60 -11.98 -17.17 -0.03
C LEU A 60 -12.23 -16.52 1.36
N PRO A 61 -12.67 -17.27 2.38
CA PRO A 61 -12.87 -16.76 3.74
C PRO A 61 -11.53 -16.63 4.48
N LEU A 62 -10.61 -15.84 3.91
CA LEU A 62 -9.27 -15.60 4.41
C LEU A 62 -9.16 -14.22 5.08
N ARG A 63 -8.34 -14.13 6.13
CA ARG A 63 -8.10 -12.89 6.89
C ARG A 63 -7.48 -11.76 6.05
N GLU A 64 -6.83 -12.08 4.95
CA GLU A 64 -6.10 -11.14 4.10
C GLU A 64 -7.00 -10.04 3.53
N VAL A 65 -8.23 -10.38 3.15
CA VAL A 65 -9.18 -9.42 2.55
C VAL A 65 -9.56 -8.34 3.55
N TYR A 66 -9.81 -8.73 4.80
CA TYR A 66 -10.08 -7.80 5.91
C TYR A 66 -8.88 -6.92 6.22
N LEU A 67 -7.67 -7.50 6.23
CA LEU A 67 -6.44 -6.75 6.43
C LEU A 67 -6.21 -5.71 5.33
N VAL A 68 -6.39 -6.07 4.05
CA VAL A 68 -6.25 -5.15 2.92
C VAL A 68 -7.26 -4.02 3.01
N CYS A 69 -8.53 -4.34 3.32
CA CYS A 69 -9.58 -3.34 3.47
C CYS A 69 -9.24 -2.31 4.56
N LEU A 70 -8.88 -2.79 5.76
CA LEU A 70 -8.52 -1.94 6.90
C LEU A 70 -7.26 -1.12 6.64
N LEU A 71 -6.25 -1.72 6.01
CA LEU A 71 -5.03 -1.02 5.60
C LEU A 71 -5.36 0.12 4.63
N MET A 72 -6.13 -0.15 3.58
CA MET A 72 -6.47 0.86 2.57
C MET A 72 -7.30 2.00 3.16
N PHE A 73 -8.30 1.73 3.99
CA PHE A 73 -9.04 2.79 4.68
C PHE A 73 -8.16 3.55 5.67
N GLY A 74 -7.29 2.88 6.42
CA GLY A 74 -6.33 3.55 7.32
C GLY A 74 -5.43 4.52 6.55
N LEU A 75 -4.94 4.12 5.37
CA LEU A 75 -4.14 4.97 4.50
C LEU A 75 -4.92 6.16 3.92
N VAL A 76 -6.24 6.05 3.71
CA VAL A 76 -7.10 7.20 3.34
C VAL A 76 -7.04 8.26 4.44
N TRP A 77 -7.15 7.84 5.69
CA TRP A 77 -7.08 8.75 6.83
C TRP A 77 -5.67 9.32 7.03
N VAL A 78 -4.62 8.55 6.75
CA VAL A 78 -3.24 9.06 6.67
C VAL A 78 -3.14 10.19 5.62
N ALA A 79 -3.64 9.96 4.40
CA ALA A 79 -3.61 10.97 3.34
C ALA A 79 -4.40 12.23 3.72
N ARG A 80 -5.57 12.09 4.34
CA ARG A 80 -6.37 13.21 4.85
C ARG A 80 -5.69 13.96 5.99
N TRP A 81 -5.00 13.25 6.87
CA TRP A 81 -4.19 13.87 7.92
C TRP A 81 -3.07 14.73 7.32
N VAL A 82 -2.37 14.24 6.31
CA VAL A 82 -1.32 15.03 5.61
C VAL A 82 -1.91 16.31 5.02
N ARG A 83 -3.06 16.21 4.34
CA ARG A 83 -3.69 17.35 3.66
C ARG A 83 -4.29 18.38 4.62
N GLN A 84 -4.91 17.95 5.71
CA GLN A 84 -5.71 18.83 6.58
C GLN A 84 -5.07 19.12 7.93
N GLY A 85 -4.04 18.36 8.34
CA GLY A 85 -3.34 18.52 9.61
C GLY A 85 -4.16 18.24 10.88
N ARG A 86 -5.43 17.80 10.77
CA ARG A 86 -6.30 17.63 11.94
C ARG A 86 -6.07 16.29 12.64
N ALA A 87 -5.89 16.31 13.96
CA ALA A 87 -5.65 15.14 14.80
C ALA A 87 -6.71 14.04 14.65
N LYS A 88 -7.98 14.41 14.44
CA LYS A 88 -9.07 13.44 14.21
C LYS A 88 -8.78 12.44 13.09
N HIS A 89 -8.07 12.85 12.04
CA HIS A 89 -7.73 11.94 10.94
C HIS A 89 -6.65 10.94 11.37
N ALA A 90 -5.68 11.35 12.17
CA ALA A 90 -4.69 10.44 12.73
C ALA A 90 -5.36 9.43 13.68
N ILE A 91 -6.30 9.87 14.51
CA ILE A 91 -7.08 8.98 15.40
C ILE A 91 -7.82 7.92 14.58
N TRP A 92 -8.55 8.31 13.52
CA TRP A 92 -9.21 7.33 12.65
C TRP A 92 -8.25 6.36 11.95
N ALA A 93 -7.07 6.83 11.52
CA ALA A 93 -6.05 5.96 10.97
C ALA A 93 -5.56 4.92 12.02
N PHE A 94 -5.23 5.36 13.23
CA PHE A 94 -4.80 4.47 14.31
C PHE A 94 -5.89 3.50 14.76
N LEU A 95 -7.16 3.91 14.79
CA LEU A 95 -8.28 3.01 15.09
C LEU A 95 -8.37 1.88 14.06
N LEU A 96 -8.29 2.20 12.76
CA LEU A 96 -8.35 1.20 11.70
C LEU A 96 -7.13 0.28 11.68
N PHE A 97 -5.93 0.82 11.91
CA PHE A 97 -4.73 0.00 12.06
C PHE A 97 -4.80 -0.88 13.32
N GLY A 98 -5.35 -0.36 14.42
CA GLY A 98 -5.60 -1.10 15.66
C GLY A 98 -6.51 -2.31 15.43
N VAL A 99 -7.63 -2.12 14.72
CA VAL A 99 -8.50 -3.23 14.30
C VAL A 99 -7.73 -4.19 13.38
N GLY A 100 -6.91 -3.67 12.46
CA GLY A 100 -6.08 -4.47 11.54
C GLY A 100 -5.05 -5.37 12.24
N ILE A 101 -4.50 -4.94 13.38
CA ILE A 101 -3.53 -5.72 14.16
C ILE A 101 -4.14 -7.04 14.65
N PHE A 102 -5.44 -7.07 14.98
CA PHE A 102 -6.14 -8.32 15.36
C PHE A 102 -6.21 -9.35 14.24
N PHE A 103 -6.20 -8.90 12.98
CA PHE A 103 -6.12 -9.81 11.82
C PHE A 103 -4.68 -10.24 11.55
N HIS A 104 -3.71 -9.34 11.74
CA HIS A 104 -2.30 -9.67 11.60
C HIS A 104 -1.39 -8.63 12.26
N GLY A 105 -0.47 -9.09 13.13
CA GLY A 105 0.42 -8.22 13.90
C GLY A 105 1.31 -7.30 13.07
N SER A 106 1.65 -7.65 11.82
CA SER A 106 2.48 -6.80 10.94
C SER A 106 1.90 -5.41 10.68
N ILE A 107 0.57 -5.21 10.79
CA ILE A 107 -0.05 -3.88 10.63
C ILE A 107 0.47 -2.89 11.68
N PHE A 108 0.98 -3.38 12.81
CA PHE A 108 1.66 -2.56 13.78
C PHE A 108 2.85 -1.80 13.18
N LEU A 109 3.59 -2.36 12.23
CA LEU A 109 4.70 -1.65 11.57
C LEU A 109 4.20 -0.44 10.77
N VAL A 110 3.02 -0.54 10.16
CA VAL A 110 2.37 0.58 9.46
C VAL A 110 1.96 1.66 10.46
N ALA A 111 1.34 1.27 11.57
CA ALA A 111 0.97 2.20 12.64
C ALA A 111 2.20 2.89 13.25
N LEU A 112 3.24 2.12 13.56
CA LEU A 112 4.50 2.63 14.11
C LEU A 112 5.20 3.57 13.12
N ALA A 113 5.29 3.20 11.84
CA ALA A 113 5.85 4.08 10.81
C ALA A 113 5.07 5.39 10.69
N PHE A 114 3.74 5.34 10.77
CA PHE A 114 2.91 6.54 10.74
C PHE A 114 3.11 7.41 12.00
N LEU A 115 3.23 6.79 13.18
CA LEU A 115 3.57 7.48 14.41
C LEU A 115 4.93 8.19 14.31
N MET A 116 5.94 7.53 13.73
CA MET A 116 7.24 8.13 13.48
C MET A 116 7.16 9.31 12.51
N VAL A 117 6.36 9.24 11.45
CA VAL A 117 6.13 10.40 10.55
C VAL A 117 5.50 11.58 11.30
N ILE A 118 4.52 11.32 12.18
CA ILE A 118 3.91 12.36 13.02
C ILE A 118 4.97 12.97 13.94
N ALA A 119 5.73 12.15 14.65
CA ALA A 119 6.79 12.58 15.55
C ALA A 119 7.84 13.43 14.82
N SER A 120 8.34 12.98 13.66
CA SER A 120 9.30 13.74 12.85
C SER A 120 8.75 15.10 12.41
N LYS A 121 7.47 15.18 12.01
CA LYS A 121 6.83 16.45 11.63
C LYS A 121 6.71 17.41 12.81
N ILE A 122 6.31 16.91 13.99
CA ILE A 122 6.23 17.70 15.22
C ILE A 122 7.62 18.18 15.65
N SER A 123 8.62 17.29 15.67
CA SER A 123 10.01 17.61 16.02
C SER A 123 10.60 18.68 15.10
N TRP A 124 10.40 18.56 13.78
CA TRP A 124 10.89 19.55 12.82
C TRP A 124 10.27 20.94 13.03
N GLN A 125 8.96 20.99 13.26
CA GLN A 125 8.26 22.25 13.55
C GLN A 125 8.66 22.85 14.90
N GLY A 126 8.88 22.00 15.90
CA GLY A 126 9.39 22.38 17.22
C GLY A 126 10.78 22.99 17.12
N ALA A 127 11.72 22.29 16.47
CA ALA A 127 13.10 22.75 16.28
C ALA A 127 13.14 24.10 15.54
N ARG A 128 12.39 24.26 14.45
CA ARG A 128 12.31 25.53 13.71
C ARG A 128 11.76 26.68 14.58
N SER A 129 10.79 26.39 15.44
CA SER A 129 10.20 27.40 16.33
C SER A 129 11.15 27.76 17.47
N PHE A 130 11.86 26.78 18.02
CA PHE A 130 12.88 26.98 19.04
C PHE A 130 14.03 27.85 18.53
N LEU A 131 14.52 27.60 17.31
CA LEU A 131 15.51 28.46 16.63
C LEU A 131 15.02 29.91 16.42
N GLN A 132 13.70 30.13 16.44
CA GLN A 132 13.07 31.45 16.37
C GLN A 132 12.70 32.01 17.77
N GLY A 133 13.21 31.40 18.84
CA GLY A 133 12.95 31.83 20.23
C GLY A 133 11.54 31.50 20.75
N ARG A 134 10.77 30.64 20.06
CA ARG A 134 9.39 30.29 20.45
C ARG A 134 9.28 28.82 20.84
N LEU A 135 8.94 28.56 22.11
CA LEU A 135 8.64 27.21 22.57
C LEU A 135 7.18 26.83 22.29
N ARG A 136 6.95 25.81 21.45
CA ARG A 136 5.60 25.27 21.20
C ARG A 136 5.26 24.16 22.20
N LEU A 137 4.66 24.53 23.33
CA LEU A 137 4.32 23.59 24.42
C LEU A 137 3.45 22.41 23.95
N THR A 138 2.53 22.62 23.01
CA THR A 138 1.70 21.54 22.44
C THR A 138 2.50 20.51 21.64
N ALA A 139 3.54 20.95 20.92
CA ALA A 139 4.46 20.06 20.21
C ALA A 139 5.30 19.24 21.20
N LEU A 140 5.81 19.90 22.25
CA LEU A 140 6.58 19.25 23.31
C LEU A 140 5.73 18.20 24.05
N ALA A 141 4.52 18.57 24.46
CA ALA A 141 3.58 17.65 25.12
C ALA A 141 3.27 16.44 24.22
N GLY A 142 3.03 16.66 22.93
CA GLY A 142 2.82 15.57 21.97
C GLY A 142 4.00 14.60 21.88
N LEU A 143 5.24 15.13 21.83
CA LEU A 143 6.44 14.30 21.81
C LEU A 143 6.65 13.52 23.12
N LEU A 144 6.37 14.14 24.27
CA LEU A 144 6.44 13.47 25.57
C LEU A 144 5.43 12.34 25.69
N VAL A 145 4.20 12.51 25.17
CA VAL A 145 3.19 11.44 25.12
C VAL A 145 3.67 10.27 24.25
N ILE A 146 4.24 10.55 23.08
CA ILE A 146 4.77 9.52 22.18
C ILE A 146 5.94 8.77 22.85
N ALA A 147 6.91 9.52 23.41
CA ALA A 147 8.06 8.95 24.10
C ALA A 147 7.62 8.11 25.32
N GLY A 148 6.72 8.63 26.14
CA GLY A 148 6.14 7.92 27.28
C GLY A 148 5.43 6.63 26.87
N GLY A 149 4.69 6.63 25.76
CA GLY A 149 4.07 5.42 25.22
C GLY A 149 5.08 4.35 24.77
N ILE A 150 6.16 4.75 24.11
CA ILE A 150 7.23 3.84 23.68
C ILE A 150 7.97 3.27 24.89
N ILE A 151 8.30 4.12 25.88
CA ILE A 151 8.96 3.71 27.12
C ILE A 151 8.07 2.74 27.89
N PHE A 152 6.79 3.07 28.06
CA PHE A 152 5.82 2.19 28.72
C PHE A 152 5.74 0.82 28.03
N TRP A 153 5.64 0.79 26.69
CA TRP A 153 5.64 -0.47 25.95
C TRP A 153 6.93 -1.27 26.20
N SER A 154 8.08 -0.61 26.17
CA SER A 154 9.39 -1.22 26.46
C SER A 154 9.43 -1.85 27.86
N MET A 155 8.96 -1.11 28.88
CA MET A 155 8.96 -1.57 30.28
C MET A 155 7.94 -2.68 30.55
N SER A 156 6.80 -2.66 29.84
CA SER A 156 5.75 -3.67 30.00
C SER A 156 6.18 -5.08 29.56
N GLY A 157 7.20 -5.18 28.69
CA GLY A 157 7.63 -6.46 28.09
C GLY A 157 6.59 -7.10 27.16
N SER A 158 5.52 -6.38 26.80
CA SER A 158 4.41 -6.89 25.97
C SER A 158 4.89 -7.17 24.55
N GLY A 159 4.66 -8.39 24.07
CA GLY A 159 4.97 -8.80 22.70
C GLY A 159 3.79 -8.59 21.76
N ILE A 160 4.07 -8.25 20.50
CA ILE A 160 3.09 -8.22 19.42
C ILE A 160 3.22 -9.51 18.61
N ASP A 161 2.10 -10.09 18.17
CA ASP A 161 2.13 -11.32 17.36
C ASP A 161 3.07 -11.15 16.14
N LYS A 162 3.89 -12.18 15.90
CA LYS A 162 4.97 -12.24 14.89
C LYS A 162 6.13 -11.24 15.04
N LEU A 163 5.94 -10.08 15.64
CA LEU A 163 6.98 -9.06 15.82
C LEU A 163 7.74 -9.20 17.14
N GLY A 164 7.09 -9.76 18.16
CA GLY A 164 7.63 -9.89 19.50
C GLY A 164 7.73 -8.56 20.24
N ARG A 165 8.76 -8.41 21.07
CA ARG A 165 8.98 -7.22 21.92
C ARG A 165 9.67 -6.10 21.15
N LEU A 166 9.71 -4.88 21.71
CA LEU A 166 10.46 -3.76 21.14
C LEU A 166 11.93 -4.12 20.88
N SER A 167 12.57 -4.88 21.78
CA SER A 167 13.93 -5.37 21.62
C SER A 167 14.15 -6.14 20.32
N ASN A 168 13.16 -6.91 19.90
CA ASN A 168 13.23 -7.77 18.72
C ASN A 168 13.19 -6.97 17.41
N LEU A 169 12.74 -5.71 17.45
CA LEU A 169 12.66 -4.86 16.25
C LEU A 169 14.02 -4.35 15.79
N TYR A 170 15.00 -4.26 16.69
CA TYR A 170 16.36 -3.78 16.38
C TYR A 170 17.45 -4.86 16.58
N ASP A 171 17.05 -6.08 16.96
CA ASP A 171 17.93 -7.24 17.06
C ASP A 171 18.14 -7.87 15.66
N LEU A 172 19.25 -7.54 15.02
CA LEU A 172 19.55 -7.97 13.65
C LEU A 172 19.90 -9.47 13.58
N ASP A 173 20.50 -10.04 14.63
CA ASP A 173 20.79 -11.48 14.71
C ASP A 173 19.49 -12.28 14.71
N ARG A 174 18.48 -11.79 15.43
CA ARG A 174 17.13 -12.36 15.36
C ARG A 174 16.55 -12.30 13.95
N TRP A 175 16.77 -11.23 13.19
CA TRP A 175 16.25 -11.10 11.83
C TRP A 175 16.88 -12.13 10.89
N VAL A 176 18.20 -12.36 11.01
CA VAL A 176 18.91 -13.44 10.33
C VAL A 176 18.31 -14.79 10.71
N TYR A 177 18.20 -15.07 12.02
CA TYR A 177 17.65 -16.32 12.54
C TYR A 177 16.22 -16.59 12.06
N GLU A 178 15.31 -15.61 12.13
CA GLU A 178 13.92 -15.79 11.69
C GLU A 178 13.83 -15.97 10.16
N SER A 179 14.70 -15.31 9.39
CA SER A 179 14.80 -15.50 7.93
C SER A 179 15.23 -16.93 7.56
N GLN A 180 16.28 -17.44 8.22
CA GLN A 180 16.77 -18.81 8.05
C GLN A 180 15.71 -19.82 8.48
N LYS A 181 15.16 -19.65 9.68
CA LYS A 181 14.08 -20.49 10.21
C LYS A 181 12.91 -20.54 9.25
N ARG A 182 12.52 -19.41 8.63
CA ARG A 182 11.44 -19.38 7.65
C ARG A 182 11.81 -20.11 6.37
N TYR A 183 13.04 -20.00 5.89
CA TYR A 183 13.51 -20.76 4.73
C TYR A 183 13.38 -22.27 4.95
N TYR A 184 13.88 -22.78 6.09
CA TYR A 184 13.80 -24.21 6.39
C TYR A 184 12.37 -24.67 6.73
N ALA A 185 11.54 -23.82 7.34
CA ALA A 185 10.16 -24.14 7.69
C ALA A 185 9.19 -24.06 6.52
N ASP A 186 9.40 -23.15 5.56
CA ASP A 186 8.64 -23.05 4.30
C ASP A 186 9.08 -24.13 3.29
N GLY A 187 9.67 -25.23 3.80
CA GLY A 187 10.31 -26.32 3.10
C GLY A 187 9.57 -26.81 1.87
N HIS A 188 10.31 -27.50 0.99
CA HIS A 188 10.09 -27.82 -0.44
C HIS A 188 8.70 -28.25 -0.95
N GLN A 189 7.63 -28.16 -0.18
CA GLN A 189 6.24 -28.25 -0.62
C GLN A 189 5.99 -27.36 -1.86
N GLY A 190 5.60 -28.01 -2.95
CA GLY A 190 5.34 -27.37 -4.24
C GLY A 190 6.59 -26.96 -5.03
N ASN A 191 7.80 -27.35 -4.61
CA ASN A 191 9.06 -26.96 -5.24
C ASN A 191 9.23 -25.43 -5.42
N ALA A 192 8.60 -24.65 -4.53
CA ALA A 192 8.40 -23.22 -4.65
C ALA A 192 9.27 -22.33 -3.74
N VAL A 193 10.24 -22.94 -3.08
CA VAL A 193 11.18 -22.25 -2.19
C VAL A 193 12.10 -21.37 -3.03
N TYR A 194 12.47 -20.20 -2.48
CA TYR A 194 13.48 -19.33 -3.08
C TYR A 194 14.82 -20.05 -3.19
N PRO A 195 15.73 -19.57 -4.05
CA PRO A 195 17.10 -20.09 -4.07
C PRO A 195 17.82 -19.88 -2.73
N GLU A 196 18.70 -20.82 -2.40
CA GLU A 196 19.47 -20.82 -1.13
C GLU A 196 20.31 -19.56 -0.94
N TRP A 197 20.87 -19.02 -2.03
CA TRP A 197 21.65 -17.78 -2.01
C TRP A 197 20.85 -16.54 -1.58
N THR A 198 19.52 -16.64 -1.39
CA THR A 198 18.70 -15.53 -0.86
C THR A 198 18.70 -15.45 0.66
N ILE A 199 19.28 -16.44 1.36
CA ILE A 199 19.27 -16.53 2.81
C ILE A 199 20.48 -15.78 3.38
N PRO A 200 20.29 -14.85 4.34
CA PRO A 200 21.40 -14.26 5.06
C PRO A 200 22.01 -15.27 6.06
N GLU A 201 23.32 -15.36 6.11
CA GLU A 201 24.04 -16.16 7.11
C GLU A 201 24.47 -15.31 8.31
N THR A 202 24.81 -14.05 8.05
CA THR A 202 25.28 -13.07 9.03
C THR A 202 24.45 -11.79 8.98
N VAL A 203 24.61 -10.92 9.98
CA VAL A 203 23.99 -9.58 9.99
C VAL A 203 24.46 -8.74 8.80
N GLY A 204 25.71 -8.90 8.37
CA GLY A 204 26.26 -8.21 7.20
C GLY A 204 25.51 -8.56 5.90
N ASP A 205 25.03 -9.80 5.80
CA ASP A 205 24.31 -10.28 4.62
C ASP A 205 22.96 -9.62 4.41
N LEU A 206 22.36 -9.07 5.48
CA LEU A 206 21.08 -8.37 5.39
C LEU A 206 21.14 -7.21 4.38
N VAL A 207 22.29 -6.57 4.17
CA VAL A 207 22.45 -5.46 3.23
C VAL A 207 22.06 -5.87 1.81
N TRP A 208 22.44 -7.07 1.38
CA TRP A 208 22.14 -7.58 0.04
C TRP A 208 20.93 -8.52 0.03
N ALA A 209 20.72 -9.31 1.08
CA ALA A 209 19.65 -10.30 1.17
C ALA A 209 18.28 -9.62 1.24
N VAL A 210 18.15 -8.50 1.97
CA VAL A 210 16.88 -7.80 2.13
C VAL A 210 16.33 -7.28 0.79
N PRO A 211 17.09 -6.49 -0.02
CA PRO A 211 16.63 -6.09 -1.35
C PRO A 211 16.29 -7.28 -2.27
N LEU A 212 17.08 -8.35 -2.23
CA LEU A 212 16.84 -9.55 -3.03
C LEU A 212 15.56 -10.28 -2.63
N LYS A 213 15.35 -10.50 -1.33
CA LYS A 213 14.12 -11.15 -0.86
C LYS A 213 12.87 -10.30 -1.09
N ILE A 214 12.97 -8.96 -1.03
CA ILE A 214 11.87 -8.07 -1.46
C ILE A 214 11.59 -8.24 -2.96
N THR A 215 12.64 -8.35 -3.78
CA THR A 215 12.52 -8.60 -5.23
C THR A 215 11.82 -9.93 -5.49
N TYR A 216 12.20 -11.00 -4.79
CA TYR A 216 11.48 -12.27 -4.85
C TYR A 216 10.05 -12.14 -4.32
N LEU A 217 9.81 -11.47 -3.19
CA LEU A 217 8.47 -11.29 -2.63
C LEU A 217 7.51 -10.66 -3.66
N LEU A 218 7.98 -9.68 -4.43
CA LEU A 218 7.16 -8.95 -5.38
C LEU A 218 7.05 -9.64 -6.74
N PHE A 219 8.12 -10.29 -7.22
CA PHE A 219 8.21 -10.72 -8.62
C PHE A 219 8.39 -12.23 -8.84
N SER A 220 8.58 -13.04 -7.78
CA SER A 220 8.65 -14.50 -7.93
C SER A 220 7.25 -15.12 -8.12
N PRO A 221 7.09 -16.22 -8.87
CA PRO A 221 8.15 -16.96 -9.55
C PRO A 221 8.68 -16.20 -10.78
N PHE A 222 10.00 -16.31 -11.00
CA PHE A 222 10.66 -15.90 -12.24
C PHE A 222 10.57 -17.02 -13.29
N PRO A 223 10.90 -16.74 -14.58
CA PRO A 223 10.86 -17.77 -15.63
C PRO A 223 11.65 -19.05 -15.31
N TRP A 224 12.76 -18.93 -14.58
CA TRP A 224 13.60 -20.06 -14.15
C TRP A 224 13.10 -20.78 -12.89
N ASP A 225 12.11 -20.23 -12.16
CA ASP A 225 11.49 -20.86 -10.98
C ASP A 225 10.31 -21.78 -11.37
N ILE A 226 9.97 -21.83 -12.66
CA ILE A 226 8.83 -22.59 -13.17
C ILE A 226 9.19 -24.06 -13.24
N LYS A 227 8.54 -24.86 -12.40
CA LYS A 227 8.73 -26.32 -12.32
C LYS A 227 7.45 -27.09 -12.60
N THR A 228 6.30 -26.43 -12.52
CA THR A 228 4.98 -27.00 -12.83
C THR A 228 4.12 -25.99 -13.60
N PRO A 229 3.12 -26.43 -14.39
CA PRO A 229 2.25 -25.52 -15.14
C PRO A 229 1.50 -24.50 -14.27
N SER A 230 1.16 -24.85 -13.02
CA SER A 230 0.47 -23.93 -12.10
C SER A 230 1.32 -22.71 -11.72
N HIS A 231 2.66 -22.81 -11.81
CA HIS A 231 3.57 -21.68 -11.56
C HIS A 231 3.39 -20.56 -12.60
N LEU A 232 2.85 -20.86 -13.79
CA LEU A 232 2.57 -19.86 -14.83
C LEU A 232 1.54 -18.83 -14.37
N ILE A 233 0.56 -19.24 -13.56
CA ILE A 233 -0.42 -18.32 -12.97
C ILE A 233 0.30 -17.33 -12.04
N GLY A 234 1.25 -17.84 -11.25
CA GLY A 234 2.11 -17.02 -10.39
C GLY A 234 2.98 -16.05 -11.20
N LEU A 235 3.56 -16.50 -12.32
CA LEU A 235 4.35 -15.65 -13.22
C LEU A 235 3.52 -14.51 -13.81
N ILE A 236 2.31 -14.80 -14.31
CA ILE A 236 1.42 -13.76 -14.85
C ILE A 236 1.11 -12.71 -13.79
N ASP A 237 0.78 -13.12 -12.56
CA ASP A 237 0.56 -12.20 -11.45
C ASP A 237 1.84 -11.38 -11.16
N SER A 238 3.02 -12.01 -11.13
CA SER A 238 4.31 -11.32 -10.93
C SER A 238 4.57 -10.24 -12.00
N LEU A 239 4.22 -10.49 -13.25
CA LEU A 239 4.38 -9.52 -14.35
C LEU A 239 3.48 -8.29 -14.14
N LEU A 240 2.28 -8.46 -13.57
CA LEU A 240 1.42 -7.33 -13.21
C LEU A 240 2.06 -6.47 -12.10
N TYR A 241 2.63 -7.11 -11.07
CA TYR A 241 3.38 -6.40 -10.03
C TYR A 241 4.61 -5.68 -10.60
N LEU A 242 5.36 -6.33 -11.49
CA LEU A 242 6.50 -5.73 -12.18
C LEU A 242 6.07 -4.49 -12.97
N GLY A 243 4.96 -4.58 -13.72
CA GLY A 243 4.38 -3.45 -14.44
C GLY A 243 4.04 -2.26 -13.53
N LEU A 244 3.36 -2.53 -12.40
CA LEU A 244 3.05 -1.50 -11.40
C LEU A 244 4.32 -0.84 -10.84
N VAL A 245 5.32 -1.64 -10.47
CA VAL A 245 6.57 -1.15 -9.89
C VAL A 245 7.38 -0.33 -10.90
N ILE A 246 7.47 -0.77 -12.17
CA ILE A 246 8.10 0.02 -13.25
C ILE A 246 7.41 1.38 -13.38
N VAL A 247 6.08 1.42 -13.38
CA VAL A 247 5.32 2.68 -13.45
C VAL A 247 5.61 3.56 -12.23
N ILE A 248 5.68 3.00 -11.03
CA ILE A 248 6.02 3.73 -9.79
C ILE A 248 7.42 4.34 -9.92
N PHE A 249 8.43 3.57 -10.32
CA PHE A 249 9.80 4.07 -10.48
C PHE A 249 9.90 5.17 -11.54
N ARG A 250 9.24 5.02 -12.68
CA ARG A 250 9.19 6.06 -13.72
C ARG A 250 8.54 7.36 -13.24
N ASN A 251 7.67 7.30 -12.23
CA ASN A 251 6.96 8.46 -11.68
C ASN A 251 7.41 8.81 -10.24
N ILE A 252 8.56 8.29 -9.79
CA ILE A 252 9.00 8.43 -8.39
C ILE A 252 9.19 9.89 -7.97
N LYS A 253 9.65 10.75 -8.88
CA LYS A 253 9.77 12.20 -8.66
C LYS A 253 8.42 12.85 -8.39
N THR A 254 7.36 12.40 -9.07
CA THR A 254 6.00 12.91 -8.86
C THR A 254 5.43 12.43 -7.54
N ILE A 255 5.68 11.17 -7.16
CA ILE A 255 5.32 10.62 -5.85
C ILE A 255 5.98 11.43 -4.73
N TRP A 256 7.28 11.72 -4.85
CA TRP A 256 8.02 12.49 -3.84
C TRP A 256 7.59 13.95 -3.71
N ARG A 257 7.07 14.56 -4.79
CA ARG A 257 6.54 15.94 -4.78
C ARG A 257 5.18 16.04 -4.09
N ASN A 258 4.39 14.96 -4.09
CA ASN A 258 3.10 14.93 -3.41
C ASN A 258 3.27 14.44 -1.97
N GLU A 259 3.07 15.33 -0.99
CA GLU A 259 3.29 15.00 0.44
C GLU A 259 2.48 13.78 0.89
N ALA A 260 1.22 13.64 0.44
CA ALA A 260 0.37 12.52 0.82
C ALA A 260 0.85 11.20 0.21
N ALA A 261 1.22 11.19 -1.07
CA ALA A 261 1.76 10.00 -1.74
C ALA A 261 3.08 9.56 -1.11
N ARG A 262 3.98 10.53 -0.85
CA ARG A 262 5.24 10.31 -0.16
C ARG A 262 5.04 9.72 1.23
N THR A 263 4.13 10.27 2.02
CA THR A 263 3.85 9.75 3.37
C THR A 263 3.31 8.33 3.32
N VAL A 264 2.37 8.02 2.42
CA VAL A 264 1.86 6.65 2.27
C VAL A 264 2.98 5.68 1.86
N LEU A 265 3.87 6.08 0.95
CA LEU A 265 5.04 5.28 0.58
C LEU A 265 5.94 5.01 1.80
N LEU A 266 6.32 6.06 2.55
CA LEU A 266 7.17 5.93 3.74
C LEU A 266 6.55 5.04 4.82
N VAL A 267 5.24 5.12 5.01
CA VAL A 267 4.51 4.32 6.00
C VAL A 267 4.42 2.84 5.60
N ILE A 268 4.39 2.53 4.31
CA ILE A 268 4.30 1.16 3.79
C ILE A 268 5.68 0.50 3.61
N LEU A 269 6.75 1.26 3.46
CA LEU A 269 8.08 0.67 3.26
C LEU A 269 8.47 -0.33 4.37
N PRO A 270 8.44 0.01 5.67
CA PRO A 270 8.81 -0.93 6.75
C PRO A 270 7.98 -2.22 6.73
N PHE A 271 6.72 -2.11 6.31
CA PHE A 271 5.82 -3.24 6.15
C PHE A 271 6.30 -4.17 5.03
N VAL A 272 6.67 -3.63 3.86
CA VAL A 272 7.26 -4.42 2.75
C VAL A 272 8.58 -5.06 3.16
N PHE A 273 9.45 -4.32 3.87
CA PHE A 273 10.73 -4.84 4.37
C PHE A 273 10.55 -6.06 5.26
N ALA A 274 9.66 -5.98 6.25
CA ALA A 274 9.41 -7.09 7.17
C ALA A 274 8.88 -8.34 6.46
N TYR A 275 7.96 -8.20 5.50
CA TYR A 275 7.50 -9.33 4.69
C TYR A 275 8.59 -9.86 3.75
N GLY A 276 9.46 -9.00 3.23
CA GLY A 276 10.59 -9.43 2.40
C GLY A 276 11.47 -10.41 3.15
N ILE A 277 11.84 -10.06 4.38
CA ILE A 277 12.70 -10.90 5.23
C ILE A 277 11.98 -12.16 5.69
N GLY A 278 10.71 -12.02 6.10
CA GLY A 278 9.90 -13.10 6.66
C GLY A 278 9.28 -14.06 5.64
N THR A 279 9.69 -14.03 4.37
CA THR A 279 9.16 -14.90 3.30
C THR A 279 10.27 -15.56 2.51
N SER A 280 10.15 -16.87 2.26
CA SER A 280 11.16 -17.65 1.53
C SER A 280 10.56 -18.61 0.49
N ASN A 281 9.28 -18.48 0.15
CA ASN A 281 8.57 -19.36 -0.79
C ASN A 281 7.58 -18.55 -1.64
N PHE A 282 7.64 -18.68 -2.97
CA PHE A 282 6.85 -17.83 -3.85
C PHE A 282 5.33 -18.08 -3.79
N GLY A 283 4.89 -19.27 -3.36
CA GLY A 283 3.49 -19.55 -3.05
C GLY A 283 2.99 -18.73 -1.84
N THR A 284 3.83 -18.61 -0.81
CA THR A 284 3.58 -17.71 0.33
C THR A 284 3.66 -16.24 -0.10
N SER A 285 4.60 -15.91 -0.98
CA SER A 285 4.79 -14.55 -1.52
C SER A 285 3.58 -14.04 -2.25
N LEU A 286 2.93 -14.86 -3.10
CA LEU A 286 1.67 -14.52 -3.76
C LEU A 286 0.62 -13.99 -2.77
N ARG A 287 0.46 -14.66 -1.63
CA ARG A 287 -0.47 -14.25 -0.57
C ARG A 287 -0.03 -12.99 0.15
N HIS A 288 1.27 -12.80 0.35
CA HIS A 288 1.80 -11.63 1.05
C HIS A 288 1.82 -10.39 0.18
N ARG A 289 2.17 -10.49 -1.11
CA ARG A 289 2.16 -9.35 -2.03
C ARG A 289 0.77 -8.83 -2.35
N ALA A 290 -0.26 -9.69 -2.25
CA ALA A 290 -1.67 -9.26 -2.32
C ALA A 290 -2.01 -8.19 -1.28
N LYS A 291 -1.29 -8.12 -0.15
CA LYS A 291 -1.50 -7.11 0.89
C LYS A 291 -1.08 -5.70 0.46
N PHE A 292 -0.12 -5.58 -0.47
CA PHE A 292 0.41 -4.30 -0.92
C PHE A 292 -0.22 -3.81 -2.22
N VAL A 293 -0.98 -4.67 -2.92
CA VAL A 293 -1.43 -4.40 -4.29
C VAL A 293 -2.25 -3.11 -4.40
N GLY A 294 -3.17 -2.86 -3.47
CA GLY A 294 -3.96 -1.62 -3.45
C GLY A 294 -3.09 -0.37 -3.30
N VAL A 295 -2.01 -0.45 -2.52
CA VAL A 295 -1.03 0.64 -2.36
C VAL A 295 -0.23 0.84 -3.65
N LEU A 296 0.27 -0.24 -4.24
CA LEU A 296 1.03 -0.18 -5.50
C LEU A 296 0.18 0.40 -6.64
N ILE A 297 -1.06 -0.05 -6.76
CA ILE A 297 -2.04 0.47 -7.73
C ILE A 297 -2.28 1.96 -7.48
N MET A 298 -2.47 2.37 -6.23
CA MET A 298 -2.65 3.78 -5.89
C MET A 298 -1.43 4.62 -6.27
N LEU A 299 -0.22 4.17 -5.97
CA LEU A 299 1.02 4.89 -6.32
C LEU A 299 1.20 4.99 -7.84
N ALA A 300 0.83 3.95 -8.58
CA ALA A 300 0.85 3.94 -10.05
C ALA A 300 -0.30 4.74 -10.70
N SER A 301 -1.37 5.03 -9.95
CA SER A 301 -2.64 5.54 -10.49
C SER A 301 -2.55 6.89 -11.18
N PHE A 302 -1.61 7.75 -10.76
CA PHE A 302 -1.34 9.02 -11.42
C PHE A 302 -0.99 8.84 -12.90
N TRP A 303 -0.16 7.85 -13.21
CA TRP A 303 0.24 7.55 -14.58
C TRP A 303 -0.88 6.82 -15.33
N LEU A 304 -1.56 5.87 -14.68
CA LEU A 304 -2.72 5.17 -15.27
C LEU A 304 -3.84 6.14 -15.68
N ALA A 305 -4.00 7.27 -14.96
CA ALA A 305 -4.94 8.33 -15.31
C ALA A 305 -4.64 9.00 -16.66
N ARG A 306 -3.36 9.04 -17.06
CA ARG A 306 -2.87 9.67 -18.30
C ARG A 306 -3.07 8.78 -19.52
N LEU A 307 -3.31 7.48 -19.34
CA LEU A 307 -3.68 6.59 -20.43
C LEU A 307 -5.05 7.02 -20.99
N VAL A 308 -5.01 7.64 -22.17
CA VAL A 308 -6.19 7.99 -22.96
C VAL A 308 -6.56 6.76 -23.77
N ILE A 309 -7.63 6.08 -23.36
CA ILE A 309 -8.29 5.08 -24.20
C ILE A 309 -9.18 5.89 -25.14
N HIS A 310 -8.68 6.12 -26.37
CA HIS A 310 -9.35 6.69 -27.54
C HIS A 310 -10.30 7.90 -27.28
N ARG A 311 -9.88 9.10 -27.69
CA ARG A 311 -10.83 10.23 -27.83
C ARG A 311 -11.67 9.94 -29.07
N GLN A 312 -13.00 9.89 -28.94
CA GLN A 312 -13.86 10.04 -30.12
C GLN A 312 -13.45 11.35 -30.83
N PRO A 313 -13.22 11.33 -32.15
CA PRO A 313 -12.96 12.56 -32.88
C PRO A 313 -14.16 13.48 -32.64
N ALA A 314 -13.88 14.68 -32.12
CA ALA A 314 -14.90 15.70 -31.96
C ALA A 314 -15.60 15.85 -33.31
N GLN A 315 -16.92 15.66 -33.34
CA GLN A 315 -17.73 15.98 -34.52
C GLN A 315 -17.45 17.44 -34.85
N ARG A 316 -16.63 17.64 -35.89
CA ARG A 316 -16.35 18.94 -36.48
C ARG A 316 -17.70 19.38 -37.04
N LYS A 317 -18.43 20.25 -36.33
CA LYS A 317 -19.58 20.96 -36.90
C LYS A 317 -19.03 21.72 -38.10
N ILE A 318 -19.20 21.17 -39.29
CA ILE A 318 -18.99 21.88 -40.54
C ILE A 318 -20.15 22.88 -40.61
N SER A 319 -19.88 24.09 -40.16
CA SER A 319 -20.67 25.27 -40.52
C SER A 319 -20.49 25.47 -42.03
N THR A 320 -21.42 24.98 -42.83
CA THR A 320 -21.57 25.39 -44.23
C THR A 320 -22.07 26.83 -44.25
N ALA A 321 -21.13 27.78 -44.20
CA ALA A 321 -21.41 29.15 -44.60
C ALA A 321 -21.27 29.22 -46.13
N HIS A 322 -22.41 29.41 -46.81
CA HIS A 322 -22.44 29.77 -48.23
C HIS A 322 -21.85 31.18 -48.43
N PRO A 323 -20.91 31.40 -49.36
CA PRO A 323 -20.58 32.72 -49.83
C PRO A 323 -21.34 33.07 -51.12
N ASN A 324 -21.57 34.38 -51.30
CA ASN A 324 -22.01 35.11 -52.50
C ASN A 324 -23.55 35.17 -52.71
N GLN A 325 -24.17 36.29 -53.07
CA GLN A 325 -23.71 37.52 -53.71
C GLN A 325 -24.86 38.56 -53.67
N ASN A 326 -24.61 39.84 -53.38
CA ASN A 326 -24.89 40.94 -54.32
C ASN A 326 -24.71 42.32 -53.68
N ILE A 327 -23.88 43.10 -54.38
CA ILE A 327 -23.66 44.52 -54.24
C ILE A 327 -24.82 45.24 -54.93
N SER A 328 -25.47 46.20 -54.27
CA SER A 328 -26.11 47.31 -54.96
C SER A 328 -25.93 48.61 -54.16
N THR A 329 -25.25 49.52 -54.82
CA THR A 329 -25.00 50.94 -54.54
C THR A 329 -26.27 51.72 -54.16
N GLY A 330 -26.17 52.64 -53.20
CA GLY A 330 -27.22 53.62 -52.91
C GLY A 330 -26.77 54.70 -51.92
N ILE A 331 -26.32 55.82 -52.47
CA ILE A 331 -26.00 57.10 -51.79
C ILE A 331 -27.23 57.62 -51.01
N PRO A 332 -27.08 58.26 -49.84
CA PRO A 332 -28.02 59.29 -49.43
C PRO A 332 -27.38 60.68 -49.48
N ASN A 333 -28.07 61.55 -50.21
CA ASN A 333 -27.94 62.99 -50.18
C ASN A 333 -28.59 63.54 -48.88
N LYS A 334 -28.01 64.64 -48.39
CA LYS A 334 -28.45 65.58 -47.34
C LYS A 334 -28.12 65.23 -45.89
#